data_AF-A0A432ZGE3-F1
#
_entry.id   AF-A0A432ZGE3-F1
#
_cell.length_a   1.000
_cell.length_b   1.000
_cell.length_c   1.000
_cell.angle_alpha   90.00
_cell.angle_beta   90.00
_cell.angle_gamma   90.00
#
_symmetry.space_group_name_H-M   'P 1'
#
loop_
_entity.id
_entity.type
_entity.pdbx_description
1 polymer ?
#
loop_
_entity_poly.entity_id
_entity_poly.type
_entity_poly.pdbx_seq_one_letter_code
_entity_poly.pdbx_strand_id
1 'polypeptide(L)'
;MALYVNTNVSSLNAQNQLMQSGNKLDQAFERLSSGFRINSASDDAAGLQISNRLSSQINGLNQGNRNANDAISMAQTAEGALDESTNILQRMRTLAIQSENGSNSQEDKAALQKEVGNLQLELTRIAETTSFGGKNLLDGTFGSQEYQVGANANETISVSMRDVSSNAIGNYTLDTQGSDFGGDASVTGAVDYSTVSNGQDISIAGPDGNASGVTLATTDTVTDVADKINAENTGVKASTEVNASIKDFSSLDSATLDIGGDTFNLADYEGSSQKLAEDIVKAGYSASVDGSGVLSIRAENVDGVKVSGYDADDTLQIAGPDGSYNQPADTESGVVNAKLTLEAKDDFTVSTDGTAGEVFGATSGSLNSVGDIDISKSGGGQDALAVIDQAIAQIDSQRADLGATQNRFQATIRNQSNIAENLEGAKSRIKDADFAAETAKLTQAQILQQASQTILAQANQRPQAALQLLG
;
A
#
# COMPACT_ATOMS: atom_id res chain seq x y z
N MET A 1 -16.14 71.61 60.98
CA MET A 1 -15.21 70.46 60.99
C MET A 1 -14.44 70.52 62.28
N ALA A 2 -14.50 69.48 63.12
CA ALA A 2 -13.69 69.43 64.33
C ALA A 2 -12.21 69.29 63.95
N LEU A 3 -11.35 70.18 64.47
CA LEU A 3 -9.91 70.16 64.26
C LEU A 3 -9.28 69.26 65.33
N TYR A 4 -8.76 68.10 64.94
CA TYR A 4 -8.00 67.22 65.81
C TYR A 4 -6.51 67.35 65.46
N VAL A 5 -5.66 67.70 66.44
CA VAL A 5 -4.25 68.07 66.21
C VAL A 5 -3.32 66.83 66.19
N ASN A 6 -3.62 65.80 66.98
CA ASN A 6 -2.78 64.60 67.09
C ASN A 6 -3.01 63.55 65.99
N THR A 7 -4.19 63.54 65.33
CA THR A 7 -4.51 62.56 64.28
C THR A 7 -4.99 63.29 63.04
N ASN A 8 -4.14 63.36 62.02
CA ASN A 8 -4.46 64.02 60.76
C ASN A 8 -5.01 63.01 59.75
N VAL A 9 -6.34 62.86 59.74
CA VAL A 9 -7.05 61.95 58.83
C VAL A 9 -6.86 62.35 57.36
N SER A 10 -6.65 63.65 57.06
CA SER A 10 -6.42 64.12 55.69
C SER A 10 -5.05 63.69 55.15
N SER A 11 -4.01 63.72 56.00
CA SER A 11 -2.66 63.25 55.64
C SER A 11 -2.61 61.73 55.48
N LEU A 12 -3.25 60.98 56.38
CA LEU A 12 -3.39 59.51 56.27
C LEU A 12 -4.12 59.09 55.00
N ASN A 13 -5.19 59.78 54.64
CA ASN A 13 -5.92 59.52 53.40
C ASN A 13 -5.06 59.85 52.15
N ALA A 14 -4.37 61.00 52.16
CA ALA A 14 -3.45 61.37 51.08
C ALA A 14 -2.28 60.37 50.93
N GLN A 15 -1.75 59.84 52.03
CA GLN A 15 -0.71 58.81 52.03
C GLN A 15 -1.23 57.47 51.47
N ASN A 16 -2.43 57.05 51.86
CA ASN A 16 -3.08 55.86 51.30
C ASN A 16 -3.32 56.01 49.79
N GLN A 17 -3.77 57.18 49.35
CA GLN A 17 -3.98 57.48 47.93
C GLN A 17 -2.66 57.49 47.15
N LEU A 18 -1.58 58.03 47.74
CA LEU A 18 -0.23 58.00 47.17
C LEU A 18 0.27 56.57 46.98
N MET A 19 0.15 55.71 48.01
CA MET A 19 0.54 54.30 47.92
C MET A 19 -0.27 53.54 46.87
N GLN A 20 -1.59 53.76 46.82
CA GLN A 20 -2.43 53.16 45.78
C GLN A 20 -2.06 53.62 44.36
N SER A 21 -1.71 54.90 44.19
CA SER A 21 -1.26 55.43 42.88
C SER A 21 0.11 54.89 42.48
N GLY A 22 1.02 54.69 43.44
CA GLY A 22 2.32 54.05 43.22
C GLY A 22 2.16 52.62 42.72
N ASN A 23 1.36 51.80 43.40
CA ASN A 23 1.11 50.41 42.99
C ASN A 23 0.48 50.31 41.58
N LYS A 24 -0.42 51.23 41.22
CA LYS A 24 -1.02 51.28 39.87
C LYS A 24 -0.01 51.67 38.80
N LEU A 25 0.91 52.58 39.13
CA LEU A 25 1.99 53.00 38.23
C LEU A 25 2.96 51.85 38.00
N ASP A 26 3.36 51.13 39.05
CA ASP A 26 4.25 49.97 38.94
C ASP A 26 3.64 48.85 38.08
N GLN A 27 2.35 48.55 38.29
CA GLN A 27 1.63 47.57 37.48
C GLN A 27 1.51 47.98 36.00
N ALA A 28 1.25 49.26 35.72
CA ALA A 28 1.20 49.77 34.35
C ALA A 28 2.58 49.71 33.67
N PHE A 29 3.65 50.03 34.41
CA PHE A 29 5.02 49.87 33.92
C PHE A 29 5.37 48.41 33.63
N GLU A 30 5.00 47.48 34.51
CA GLU A 30 5.24 46.04 34.32
C GLU A 30 4.54 45.53 33.05
N ARG A 31 3.26 45.88 32.86
CA ARG A 31 2.48 45.49 31.68
C ARG A 31 3.00 46.12 30.39
N LEU A 32 3.43 47.38 30.42
CA LEU A 32 3.98 48.07 29.25
C LEU A 32 5.36 47.51 28.86
N SER A 33 6.18 47.15 29.85
CA SER A 33 7.52 46.58 29.65
C SER A 33 7.47 45.15 29.14
N SER A 34 6.59 44.32 29.72
CA SER A 34 6.40 42.92 29.32
C SER A 34 5.58 42.74 28.04
N GLY A 35 4.74 43.73 27.67
CA GLY A 35 3.76 43.61 26.60
C GLY A 35 2.56 42.72 26.94
N PHE A 36 2.51 42.16 28.16
CA PHE A 36 1.43 41.29 28.61
C PHE A 36 0.57 41.97 29.67
N ARG A 37 -0.75 41.79 29.55
CA ARG A 37 -1.73 42.18 30.57
C ARG A 37 -1.63 41.29 31.81
N ILE A 38 -1.32 40.01 31.60
CA ILE A 38 -1.23 38.98 32.66
C ILE A 38 0.23 38.54 32.78
N ASN A 39 0.93 39.03 33.80
CA ASN A 39 2.33 38.67 34.08
C ASN A 39 2.47 37.65 35.20
N SER A 40 1.57 37.71 36.18
CA SER A 40 1.55 36.79 37.33
C SER A 40 0.17 36.19 37.56
N ALA A 41 0.09 35.11 38.34
CA ALA A 41 -1.18 34.52 38.75
C ALA A 41 -2.06 35.48 39.59
N SER A 42 -1.45 36.51 40.18
CA SER A 42 -2.14 37.54 40.95
C SER A 42 -2.92 38.52 40.06
N ASP A 43 -2.55 38.68 38.79
CA ASP A 43 -3.27 39.55 37.85
C ASP A 43 -4.58 38.92 37.39
N ASP A 44 -4.54 37.64 36.99
CA ASP A 44 -5.70 36.84 36.60
C ASP A 44 -5.34 35.34 36.56
N ALA A 45 -5.73 34.61 37.62
CA ALA A 45 -5.43 33.18 37.74
C ALA A 45 -6.11 32.33 36.65
N ALA A 46 -7.36 32.65 36.29
CA ALA A 46 -8.12 31.90 35.30
C ALA A 46 -7.63 32.19 33.87
N GLY A 47 -7.35 33.47 33.56
CA GLY A 47 -6.76 33.89 32.29
C GLY A 47 -5.37 33.27 32.07
N LEU A 48 -4.53 33.22 33.12
CA LEU A 48 -3.24 32.55 33.06
C LEU A 48 -3.38 31.04 32.78
N GLN A 49 -4.31 30.35 33.44
CA GLN A 49 -4.55 28.92 33.22
C GLN A 49 -4.98 28.63 31.77
N ILE A 50 -5.92 29.42 31.23
CA ILE A 50 -6.35 29.26 29.84
C ILE A 50 -5.21 29.54 28.88
N SER A 51 -4.45 30.63 29.09
CA SER A 51 -3.28 30.96 28.27
C SER A 51 -2.21 29.86 28.31
N ASN A 52 -1.97 29.22 29.46
CA ASN A 52 -1.04 28.11 29.58
C ASN A 52 -1.51 26.88 28.79
N ARG A 53 -2.81 26.55 28.88
CA ARG A 53 -3.39 25.46 28.07
C ARG A 53 -3.30 25.75 26.57
N LEU A 54 -3.65 26.97 26.14
CA LEU A 54 -3.53 27.39 24.74
C LEU A 54 -2.07 27.34 24.27
N SER A 55 -1.12 27.77 25.10
CA SER A 55 0.31 27.69 24.79
C SER A 55 0.77 26.24 24.62
N SER A 56 0.32 25.33 25.50
CA SER A 56 0.61 23.91 25.37
C SER A 56 0.04 23.32 24.06
N GLN A 57 -1.19 23.69 23.71
CA GLN A 57 -1.82 23.24 22.46
C GLN A 57 -1.09 23.77 21.23
N ILE A 58 -0.75 25.07 21.19
CA ILE A 58 0.02 25.66 20.08
C ILE A 58 1.39 24.98 19.92
N ASN A 59 2.09 24.76 21.03
CA ASN A 59 3.39 24.06 21.00
C ASN A 59 3.23 22.61 20.50
N GLY A 60 2.16 21.92 20.92
CA GLY A 60 1.81 20.59 20.43
C GLY A 60 1.53 20.58 18.92
N LEU A 61 0.70 21.50 18.41
CA LEU A 61 0.42 21.63 16.98
C LEU A 61 1.67 21.96 16.17
N ASN A 62 2.56 22.83 16.67
CA ASN A 62 3.80 23.16 16.00
C ASN A 62 4.77 21.97 15.92
N GLN A 63 4.84 21.15 16.98
CA GLN A 63 5.62 19.90 16.93
C GLN A 63 4.96 18.87 16.00
N GLY A 64 3.63 18.78 16.02
CA GLY A 64 2.86 17.93 15.12
C GLY A 64 3.08 18.24 13.65
N ASN A 65 3.07 19.54 13.30
CA ASN A 65 3.44 20.01 11.96
C ASN A 65 4.86 19.58 11.57
N ARG A 66 5.84 19.65 12.48
CA ARG A 66 7.21 19.16 12.20
C ARG A 66 7.23 17.65 11.96
N ASN A 67 6.59 16.87 12.83
CA ASN A 67 6.48 15.42 12.69
C ASN A 67 5.83 15.03 11.35
N ALA A 68 4.80 15.76 10.91
CA ALA A 68 4.16 15.55 9.62
C ALA A 68 5.09 15.87 8.44
N ASN A 69 5.92 16.90 8.53
CA ASN A 69 6.93 17.21 7.51
C ASN A 69 8.01 16.12 7.44
N ASP A 70 8.48 15.62 8.60
CA ASP A 70 9.44 14.51 8.65
C ASP A 70 8.86 13.24 8.00
N ALA A 71 7.58 12.95 8.23
CA ALA A 71 6.86 11.86 7.59
C ALA A 71 6.77 12.03 6.06
N ILE A 72 6.50 13.26 5.58
CA ILE A 72 6.49 13.56 4.14
C ILE A 72 7.89 13.33 3.53
N SER A 73 8.96 13.81 4.17
CA SER A 73 10.32 13.61 3.66
C SER A 73 10.72 12.13 3.63
N MET A 74 10.27 11.35 4.62
CA MET A 74 10.46 9.90 4.63
C MET A 74 9.70 9.21 3.50
N ALA A 75 8.42 9.54 3.31
CA ALA A 75 7.60 8.99 2.23
C ALA A 75 8.17 9.33 0.84
N GLN A 76 8.70 10.55 0.66
CA GLN A 76 9.38 10.95 -0.58
C GLN A 76 10.69 10.19 -0.82
N THR A 77 11.43 9.88 0.25
CA THR A 77 12.66 9.07 0.16
C THR A 77 12.32 7.64 -0.29
N ALA A 78 11.27 7.05 0.28
CA ALA A 78 10.77 5.75 -0.14
C ALA A 78 10.24 5.77 -1.59
N GLU A 79 9.44 6.78 -1.95
CA GLU A 79 8.88 6.92 -3.29
C GLU A 79 9.97 7.03 -4.37
N GLY A 80 11.05 7.78 -4.11
CA GLY A 80 12.19 7.88 -5.04
C GLY A 80 12.92 6.55 -5.23
N ALA A 81 13.04 5.73 -4.19
CA ALA A 81 13.61 4.40 -4.29
C ALA A 81 12.68 3.44 -5.06
N LEU A 82 11.36 3.51 -4.82
CA LEU A 82 10.37 2.70 -5.54
C LEU A 82 10.28 3.04 -7.04
N ASP A 83 10.55 4.29 -7.42
CA ASP A 83 10.64 4.69 -8.83
C ASP A 83 11.81 3.98 -9.53
N GLU A 84 12.97 3.87 -8.86
CA GLU A 84 14.11 3.11 -9.40
C GLU A 84 13.83 1.61 -9.46
N SER A 85 13.19 1.03 -8.43
CA SER A 85 12.72 -0.35 -8.47
C SER A 85 11.76 -0.61 -9.65
N THR A 86 10.88 0.35 -9.96
CA THR A 86 9.97 0.27 -11.11
C THR A 86 10.75 0.26 -12.44
N ASN A 87 11.75 1.13 -12.59
CA ASN A 87 12.61 1.16 -13.79
C ASN A 87 13.37 -0.16 -13.98
N ILE A 88 13.86 -0.76 -12.89
CA ILE A 88 14.54 -2.06 -12.92
C ILE A 88 13.59 -3.18 -13.34
N LEU A 89 12.36 -3.23 -12.79
CA LEU A 89 11.34 -4.19 -13.19
C LEU A 89 10.96 -4.03 -14.68
N GLN A 90 10.80 -2.81 -15.16
CA GLN A 90 10.56 -2.55 -16.58
C GLN A 90 11.73 -3.03 -17.45
N ARG A 91 12.99 -2.86 -17.01
CA ARG A 91 14.15 -3.42 -17.71
C ARG A 91 14.11 -4.94 -17.73
N MET A 92 13.85 -5.59 -16.60
CA MET A 92 13.69 -7.05 -16.53
C MET A 92 12.57 -7.54 -17.47
N ARG A 93 11.45 -6.81 -17.55
CA ARG A 93 10.37 -7.09 -18.49
C ARG A 93 10.85 -7.10 -19.93
N THR A 94 11.64 -6.09 -20.33
CA THR A 94 12.19 -6.06 -21.69
C THR A 94 13.15 -7.20 -21.99
N LEU A 95 13.92 -7.66 -21.00
CA LEU A 95 14.81 -8.81 -21.13
C LEU A 95 14.03 -10.12 -21.26
N ALA A 96 12.94 -10.28 -20.50
CA ALA A 96 12.03 -11.41 -20.61
C ALA A 96 11.37 -11.49 -22.01
N ILE A 97 10.89 -10.36 -22.55
CA ILE A 97 10.40 -10.30 -23.94
C ILE A 97 11.51 -10.65 -24.93
N GLN A 98 12.72 -10.14 -24.68
CA GLN A 98 13.85 -10.42 -25.56
C GLN A 98 14.21 -11.90 -25.57
N SER A 99 14.21 -12.60 -24.43
CA SER A 99 14.52 -14.03 -24.33
C SER A 99 13.50 -14.92 -25.02
N GLU A 100 12.26 -14.47 -25.18
CA GLU A 100 11.19 -15.19 -25.89
C GLU A 100 11.36 -15.15 -27.42
N ASN A 101 12.30 -14.37 -27.95
CA ASN A 101 12.57 -14.43 -29.38
C ASN A 101 13.19 -15.78 -29.78
N GLY A 102 12.50 -16.53 -30.64
CA GLY A 102 12.90 -17.87 -31.08
C GLY A 102 14.22 -17.94 -31.86
N SER A 103 14.79 -16.80 -32.29
CA SER A 103 16.13 -16.76 -32.90
C SER A 103 17.29 -16.82 -31.90
N ASN A 104 17.02 -16.67 -30.59
CA ASN A 104 18.07 -16.65 -29.58
C ASN A 104 18.57 -18.07 -29.25
N SER A 105 19.89 -18.22 -29.15
CA SER A 105 20.49 -19.46 -28.67
C SER A 105 20.36 -19.62 -27.14
N GLN A 106 20.61 -20.83 -26.64
CA GLN A 106 20.61 -21.09 -25.19
C GLN A 106 21.71 -20.27 -24.49
N GLU A 107 22.84 -20.06 -25.16
CA GLU A 107 23.94 -19.23 -24.68
C GLU A 107 23.53 -17.75 -24.56
N ASP A 108 22.76 -17.23 -25.53
CA ASP A 108 22.24 -15.87 -25.49
C ASP A 108 21.24 -15.69 -24.34
N LYS A 109 20.31 -16.65 -24.17
CA LYS A 109 19.36 -16.63 -23.05
C LYS A 109 20.08 -16.70 -21.70
N ALA A 110 21.14 -17.49 -21.57
CA ALA A 110 21.96 -17.54 -20.37
C ALA A 110 22.71 -16.21 -20.10
N ALA A 111 23.07 -15.45 -21.13
CA ALA A 111 23.63 -14.11 -20.97
C ALA A 111 22.59 -13.10 -20.49
N LEU A 112 21.37 -13.13 -21.05
CA LEU A 112 20.25 -12.31 -20.59
C LEU A 112 19.89 -12.62 -19.13
N GLN A 113 19.87 -13.89 -18.74
CA GLN A 113 19.62 -14.30 -17.35
C GLN A 113 20.66 -13.73 -16.37
N LYS A 114 21.93 -13.55 -16.77
CA LYS A 114 22.93 -12.89 -15.92
C LYS A 114 22.62 -11.41 -15.72
N GLU A 115 22.07 -10.74 -16.72
CA GLU A 115 21.61 -9.35 -16.58
C GLU A 115 20.42 -9.28 -15.62
N VAL A 116 19.43 -10.16 -15.78
CA VAL A 116 18.29 -10.29 -14.84
C VAL A 116 18.78 -10.56 -13.42
N GLY A 117 19.73 -11.48 -13.22
CA GLY A 117 20.32 -11.77 -11.92
C GLY A 117 20.97 -10.56 -11.25
N ASN A 118 21.68 -9.72 -12.01
CA ASN A 118 22.25 -8.48 -11.47
C ASN A 118 21.15 -7.45 -11.13
N LEU A 119 20.09 -7.38 -11.91
CA LEU A 119 18.94 -6.51 -11.64
C LEU A 119 18.16 -6.95 -10.39
N GLN A 120 18.01 -8.26 -10.17
CA GLN A 120 17.43 -8.81 -8.93
C GLN A 120 18.27 -8.43 -7.69
N LEU A 121 19.60 -8.54 -7.78
CA LEU A 121 20.50 -8.11 -6.71
C LEU A 121 20.39 -6.61 -6.45
N GLU A 122 20.25 -5.81 -7.50
CA GLU A 122 20.09 -4.37 -7.40
C GLU A 122 18.76 -3.97 -6.76
N LEU A 123 17.66 -4.66 -7.07
CA LEU A 123 16.37 -4.48 -6.38
C LEU A 123 16.52 -4.72 -4.88
N THR A 124 17.12 -5.84 -4.50
CA THR A 124 17.35 -6.17 -3.08
C THR A 124 18.26 -5.15 -2.41
N ARG A 125 19.30 -4.67 -3.11
CA ARG A 125 20.17 -3.59 -2.60
C ARG A 125 19.40 -2.31 -2.35
N ILE A 126 18.51 -1.89 -3.25
CA ILE A 126 17.68 -0.69 -3.07
C ILE A 126 16.77 -0.85 -1.86
N ALA A 127 16.12 -2.01 -1.72
CA ALA A 127 15.27 -2.32 -0.57
C ALA A 127 16.04 -2.22 0.77
N GLU A 128 17.22 -2.83 0.85
CA GLU A 128 18.03 -2.90 2.07
C GLU A 128 18.78 -1.59 2.42
N THR A 129 19.13 -0.78 1.41
CA THR A 129 19.92 0.46 1.62
C THR A 129 19.07 1.71 1.77
N THR A 130 17.80 1.67 1.35
CA THR A 130 16.87 2.80 1.50
C THR A 130 16.49 2.98 2.97
N SER A 131 17.10 3.99 3.60
CA SER A 131 16.91 4.29 5.01
C SER A 131 16.67 5.78 5.26
N PHE A 132 15.92 6.07 6.32
CA PHE A 132 15.72 7.43 6.82
C PHE A 132 15.93 7.45 8.32
N GLY A 133 16.85 8.32 8.79
CA GLY A 133 17.16 8.41 10.22
C GLY A 133 17.66 7.09 10.84
N GLY A 134 18.29 6.22 10.05
CA GLY A 134 18.81 4.92 10.48
C GLY A 134 17.77 3.79 10.56
N LYS A 135 16.54 4.02 10.11
CA LYS A 135 15.53 2.97 9.92
C LYS A 135 15.41 2.65 8.44
N ASN A 136 15.42 1.37 8.10
CA ASN A 136 15.14 0.90 6.76
C ASN A 136 13.65 1.04 6.47
N LEU A 137 13.32 1.39 5.22
CA LEU A 137 11.95 1.71 4.83
C LEU A 137 11.29 0.59 4.02
N LEU A 138 12.09 -0.19 3.30
CA LEU A 138 11.66 -1.00 2.16
C LEU A 138 12.05 -2.49 2.26
N ASP A 139 12.59 -2.92 3.40
CA ASP A 139 13.05 -4.30 3.67
C ASP A 139 12.05 -5.11 4.53
N GLY A 140 10.81 -4.62 4.66
CA GLY A 140 9.78 -5.21 5.49
C GLY A 140 9.89 -4.95 7.00
N THR A 141 11.04 -4.47 7.50
CA THR A 141 11.22 -4.19 8.94
C THR A 141 10.46 -2.96 9.41
N PHE A 142 10.09 -2.07 8.49
CA PHE A 142 9.37 -0.83 8.79
C PHE A 142 7.97 -1.09 9.37
N GLY A 143 7.24 -2.08 8.83
CA GLY A 143 5.88 -2.41 9.23
C GLY A 143 4.91 -1.21 9.11
N SER A 144 4.10 -1.00 10.15
CA SER A 144 3.25 0.19 10.28
C SER A 144 3.78 1.11 11.37
N GLN A 145 4.07 2.37 11.01
CA GLN A 145 4.53 3.40 11.93
C GLN A 145 3.48 4.48 12.10
N GLU A 146 3.30 4.96 13.33
CA GLU A 146 2.36 6.03 13.65
C GLU A 146 3.09 7.36 13.86
N TYR A 147 2.61 8.41 13.18
CA TYR A 147 3.12 9.76 13.34
C TYR A 147 2.13 10.60 14.13
N GLN A 148 2.54 11.04 15.32
CA GLN A 148 1.77 11.97 16.13
C GLN A 148 1.79 13.34 15.47
N VAL A 149 0.67 13.71 14.86
CA VAL A 149 0.51 14.99 14.17
C VAL A 149 -0.31 15.98 14.99
N GLY A 150 -1.15 15.53 15.92
CA GLY A 150 -1.98 16.42 16.72
C GLY A 150 -1.41 16.83 18.08
N ALA A 151 -2.12 17.70 18.78
CA ALA A 151 -1.72 18.22 20.09
C ALA A 151 -2.20 17.35 21.26
N ASN A 152 -3.18 16.47 21.04
CA ASN A 152 -3.67 15.53 22.04
C ASN A 152 -3.18 14.11 21.76
N ALA A 153 -3.20 13.25 22.78
CA ALA A 153 -2.81 11.84 22.62
C ALA A 153 -3.64 11.12 21.55
N ASN A 154 -2.99 10.26 20.76
CA ASN A 154 -3.58 9.41 19.72
C ASN A 154 -4.15 10.15 18.50
N GLU A 155 -3.76 11.41 18.28
CA GLU A 155 -4.01 12.12 17.03
C GLU A 155 -2.90 11.79 16.02
N THR A 156 -2.90 10.54 15.53
CA THR A 156 -1.85 9.97 14.67
C THR A 156 -2.31 9.71 13.24
N ILE A 157 -1.34 9.65 12.33
CA ILE A 157 -1.51 9.11 10.98
C ILE A 157 -0.55 7.93 10.84
N SER A 158 -1.08 6.76 10.48
CA SER A 158 -0.30 5.57 10.19
C SER A 158 0.26 5.62 8.77
N VAL A 159 1.52 5.21 8.62
CA VAL A 159 2.17 4.95 7.34
C VAL A 159 2.68 3.53 7.38
N SER A 160 2.32 2.73 6.38
CA SER A 160 2.80 1.37 6.20
C SER A 160 3.65 1.30 4.93
N MET A 161 4.74 0.57 5.01
CA MET A 161 5.60 0.24 3.86
C MET A 161 5.83 -1.25 3.85
N ARG A 162 5.76 -1.87 2.67
CA ARG A 162 6.01 -3.30 2.49
C ARG A 162 7.44 -3.52 2.05
N ASP A 163 7.87 -4.77 2.17
CA ASP A 163 9.13 -5.24 1.60
C ASP A 163 9.04 -5.22 0.07
N VAL A 164 10.06 -4.65 -0.58
CA VAL A 164 10.19 -4.60 -2.04
C VAL A 164 11.49 -5.26 -2.54
N SER A 165 12.14 -6.04 -1.69
CA SER A 165 13.26 -6.91 -2.10
C SER A 165 12.81 -7.95 -3.12
N SER A 166 13.75 -8.47 -3.92
CA SER A 166 13.41 -9.40 -5.02
C SER A 166 12.65 -10.64 -4.57
N ASN A 167 12.82 -11.06 -3.32
CA ASN A 167 12.22 -12.27 -2.78
C ASN A 167 10.84 -12.04 -2.15
N ALA A 168 10.44 -10.78 -1.93
CA ALA A 168 9.19 -10.42 -1.29
C ALA A 168 8.12 -9.89 -2.26
N ILE A 169 8.53 -9.49 -3.47
CA ILE A 169 7.64 -9.08 -4.56
C ILE A 169 7.58 -10.15 -5.64
N GLY A 170 6.44 -10.21 -6.33
CA GLY A 170 6.18 -11.22 -7.35
C GLY A 170 4.71 -11.52 -7.51
N ASN A 171 4.42 -12.67 -8.12
CA ASN A 171 3.06 -13.13 -8.36
C ASN A 171 2.69 -14.16 -7.29
N TYR A 172 1.56 -13.98 -6.62
CA TYR A 172 0.99 -15.04 -5.79
C TYR A 172 0.23 -15.98 -6.71
N THR A 173 0.67 -17.23 -6.80
CA THR A 173 0.01 -18.24 -7.64
C THR A 173 -0.53 -19.39 -6.82
N LEU A 174 -1.69 -19.89 -7.22
CA LEU A 174 -2.23 -21.16 -6.77
C LEU A 174 -2.49 -22.01 -7.99
N ASP A 175 -1.63 -22.99 -8.14
CA ASP A 175 -1.72 -24.00 -9.17
C ASP A 175 -2.62 -25.12 -8.70
N THR A 176 -3.73 -25.38 -9.39
CA THR A 176 -4.61 -26.50 -9.03
C THR A 176 -3.92 -27.82 -9.39
N GLN A 177 -3.38 -28.50 -8.38
CA GLN A 177 -3.05 -29.93 -8.44
C GLN A 177 -4.17 -30.76 -7.77
N GLY A 178 -5.41 -30.30 -7.88
CA GLY A 178 -6.58 -31.07 -7.46
C GLY A 178 -6.75 -32.32 -8.33
N SER A 179 -7.44 -33.34 -7.84
CA SER A 179 -7.72 -34.57 -8.61
C SER A 179 -8.57 -34.33 -9.87
N ASP A 180 -9.24 -33.18 -9.95
CA ASP A 180 -10.19 -32.86 -11.01
C ASP A 180 -9.54 -32.16 -12.22
N PHE A 181 -8.49 -31.35 -12.03
CA PHE A 181 -7.91 -30.50 -13.09
C PHE A 181 -6.38 -30.64 -13.15
N GLY A 182 -5.79 -30.42 -14.34
CA GLY A 182 -4.33 -30.45 -14.52
C GLY A 182 -3.66 -31.82 -14.36
N GLY A 183 -4.40 -32.91 -14.58
CA GLY A 183 -3.90 -34.29 -14.49
C GLY A 183 -3.21 -34.81 -15.76
N ASP A 184 -2.54 -35.96 -15.63
CA ASP A 184 -1.87 -36.69 -16.72
C ASP A 184 -2.85 -37.13 -17.82
N ALA A 185 -2.30 -37.54 -18.96
CA ALA A 185 -3.06 -38.10 -20.07
C ALA A 185 -3.90 -39.31 -19.60
N SER A 186 -5.20 -39.11 -19.45
CA SER A 186 -6.15 -40.16 -19.07
C SER A 186 -6.60 -40.92 -20.30
N VAL A 187 -6.62 -42.24 -20.19
CA VAL A 187 -6.99 -43.17 -21.26
C VAL A 187 -7.96 -44.20 -20.67
N THR A 188 -9.26 -43.94 -20.78
CA THR A 188 -10.31 -44.88 -20.33
C THR A 188 -11.65 -44.57 -20.99
N GLY A 189 -12.08 -45.35 -21.98
CA GLY A 189 -13.38 -45.15 -22.64
C GLY A 189 -13.52 -43.82 -23.41
N ALA A 190 -14.76 -43.43 -23.74
CA ALA A 190 -15.06 -42.13 -24.34
C ALA A 190 -15.02 -41.04 -23.25
N VAL A 191 -13.87 -40.37 -23.11
CA VAL A 191 -13.63 -39.33 -22.11
C VAL A 191 -13.83 -37.95 -22.75
N ASP A 192 -14.69 -37.12 -22.16
CA ASP A 192 -14.72 -35.67 -22.38
C ASP A 192 -13.85 -34.97 -21.32
N TYR A 193 -13.59 -33.66 -21.49
CA TYR A 193 -12.80 -32.88 -20.53
C TYR A 193 -13.30 -33.06 -19.09
N SER A 194 -12.37 -33.06 -18.14
CA SER A 194 -12.72 -33.20 -16.74
C SER A 194 -13.62 -32.05 -16.30
N THR A 195 -14.64 -32.42 -15.54
CA THR A 195 -15.59 -31.49 -14.91
C THR A 195 -15.47 -31.63 -13.41
N VAL A 196 -15.96 -30.65 -12.67
CA VAL A 196 -15.92 -30.66 -11.21
C VAL A 196 -16.61 -31.93 -10.67
N SER A 197 -15.88 -32.77 -9.92
CA SER A 197 -16.35 -34.11 -9.51
C SER A 197 -17.54 -34.07 -8.55
N ASN A 198 -17.68 -32.99 -7.78
CA ASN A 198 -18.79 -32.74 -6.85
C ASN A 198 -19.09 -31.23 -6.87
N GLY A 199 -20.34 -30.81 -7.07
CA GLY A 199 -20.68 -29.38 -7.04
C GLY A 199 -20.43 -28.78 -5.67
N GLN A 200 -19.75 -27.64 -5.61
CA GLN A 200 -19.30 -27.00 -4.36
C GLN A 200 -19.40 -25.49 -4.46
N ASP A 201 -19.62 -24.85 -3.32
CA ASP A 201 -19.45 -23.42 -3.21
C ASP A 201 -18.02 -23.10 -2.78
N ILE A 202 -17.41 -22.15 -3.47
CA ILE A 202 -16.07 -21.64 -3.17
C ILE A 202 -16.16 -20.21 -2.65
N SER A 203 -15.26 -19.88 -1.75
CA SER A 203 -15.05 -18.53 -1.24
C SER A 203 -13.61 -18.13 -1.50
N ILE A 204 -13.43 -16.93 -2.05
CA ILE A 204 -12.13 -16.38 -2.43
C ILE A 204 -11.96 -15.08 -1.66
N ALA A 205 -10.93 -15.01 -0.83
CA ALA A 205 -10.51 -13.76 -0.21
C ALA A 205 -9.31 -13.24 -0.99
N GLY A 206 -9.54 -12.24 -1.84
CA GLY A 206 -8.53 -11.60 -2.66
C GLY A 206 -8.15 -10.19 -2.17
N PRO A 207 -7.14 -9.57 -2.80
CA PRO A 207 -6.66 -8.25 -2.41
C PRO A 207 -7.70 -7.13 -2.50
N ASP A 208 -8.61 -7.23 -3.47
CA ASP A 208 -9.55 -6.14 -3.80
C ASP A 208 -10.96 -6.43 -3.26
N GLY A 209 -11.20 -7.64 -2.73
CA GLY A 209 -12.47 -8.03 -2.13
C GLY A 209 -12.60 -9.53 -1.84
N ASN A 210 -13.66 -9.87 -1.11
CA ASN A 210 -14.00 -11.26 -0.81
C ASN A 210 -15.22 -11.67 -1.62
N ALA A 211 -15.13 -12.78 -2.34
CA ALA A 211 -16.26 -13.50 -2.90
C ALA A 211 -16.62 -14.66 -1.98
N SER A 212 -17.89 -14.83 -1.69
CA SER A 212 -18.39 -15.96 -0.91
C SER A 212 -19.60 -16.56 -1.62
N GLY A 213 -19.58 -17.88 -1.83
CA GLY A 213 -20.69 -18.60 -2.46
C GLY A 213 -20.62 -18.67 -3.99
N VAL A 214 -19.41 -18.73 -4.57
CA VAL A 214 -19.25 -18.99 -6.01
C VAL A 214 -19.55 -20.46 -6.25
N THR A 215 -20.70 -20.75 -6.87
CA THR A 215 -21.16 -22.13 -7.09
C THR A 215 -20.52 -22.76 -8.30
N LEU A 216 -19.70 -23.78 -8.04
CA LEU A 216 -19.18 -24.71 -9.04
C LEU A 216 -20.17 -25.87 -9.20
N ALA A 217 -20.68 -26.07 -10.41
CA ALA A 217 -21.56 -27.16 -10.78
C ALA A 217 -20.75 -28.36 -11.31
N THR A 218 -21.31 -29.56 -11.21
CA THR A 218 -20.67 -30.80 -11.69
C THR A 218 -20.51 -30.89 -13.21
N THR A 219 -21.02 -29.91 -13.95
CA THR A 219 -20.87 -29.80 -15.41
C THR A 219 -19.86 -28.74 -15.82
N ASP A 220 -19.36 -27.95 -14.87
CA ASP A 220 -18.42 -26.88 -15.18
C ASP A 220 -17.07 -27.49 -15.59
N THR A 221 -16.59 -27.04 -16.73
CA THR A 221 -15.24 -27.30 -17.24
C THR A 221 -14.22 -26.34 -16.60
N VAL A 222 -12.93 -26.55 -16.84
CA VAL A 222 -11.87 -25.70 -16.29
C VAL A 222 -12.07 -24.22 -16.68
N THR A 223 -12.49 -23.96 -17.92
CA THR A 223 -12.74 -22.59 -18.40
C THR A 223 -13.97 -21.97 -17.75
N ASP A 224 -15.05 -22.73 -17.54
CA ASP A 224 -16.24 -22.26 -16.80
C ASP A 224 -15.88 -21.87 -15.37
N VAL A 225 -15.03 -22.66 -14.70
CA VAL A 225 -14.54 -22.34 -13.35
C VAL A 225 -13.71 -21.06 -13.37
N ALA A 226 -12.80 -20.91 -14.34
CA ALA A 226 -11.98 -19.71 -14.48
C ALA A 226 -12.85 -18.46 -14.71
N ASP A 227 -13.86 -18.55 -15.58
CA ASP A 227 -14.79 -17.46 -15.87
C ASP A 227 -15.63 -17.06 -14.65
N LYS A 228 -16.12 -18.04 -13.88
CA LYS A 228 -16.85 -17.77 -12.63
C LYS A 228 -15.98 -17.07 -11.60
N ILE A 229 -14.70 -17.44 -11.47
CA ILE A 229 -13.76 -16.78 -10.56
C ILE A 229 -13.49 -15.34 -11.02
N ASN A 230 -13.22 -15.16 -12.31
CA ASN A 230 -12.93 -13.85 -12.89
C ASN A 230 -14.13 -12.88 -12.80
N ALA A 231 -15.36 -13.39 -12.86
CA ALA A 231 -16.57 -12.59 -12.74
C ALA A 231 -16.75 -11.91 -11.37
N GLU A 232 -16.18 -12.48 -10.31
CA GLU A 232 -16.32 -11.97 -8.94
C GLU A 232 -15.45 -10.75 -8.64
N ASN A 233 -14.47 -10.42 -9.49
CA ASN A 233 -13.61 -9.24 -9.36
C ASN A 233 -12.93 -9.09 -7.97
N THR A 234 -12.50 -10.20 -7.35
CA THR A 234 -11.82 -10.20 -6.04
C THR A 234 -10.37 -9.70 -6.09
N GLY A 235 -9.84 -9.45 -7.29
CA GLY A 235 -8.42 -9.17 -7.54
C GLY A 235 -7.58 -10.43 -7.77
N VAL A 236 -8.21 -11.61 -7.75
CA VAL A 236 -7.61 -12.89 -8.20
C VAL A 236 -8.04 -13.15 -9.63
N LYS A 237 -7.09 -13.37 -10.54
CA LYS A 237 -7.36 -13.79 -11.91
C LYS A 237 -7.18 -15.29 -12.02
N ALA A 238 -8.10 -15.95 -12.70
CA ALA A 238 -7.99 -17.35 -13.05
C ALA A 238 -7.68 -17.48 -14.54
N SER A 239 -6.67 -18.27 -14.87
CA SER A 239 -6.31 -18.65 -16.23
C SER A 239 -6.19 -20.16 -16.35
N THR A 240 -6.39 -20.67 -17.55
CA THR A 240 -6.19 -22.10 -17.84
C THR A 240 -5.03 -22.28 -18.81
N GLU A 241 -4.20 -23.27 -18.55
CA GLU A 241 -3.11 -23.65 -19.44
C GLU A 241 -3.02 -25.17 -19.54
N VAL A 242 -2.85 -25.68 -20.76
CA VAL A 242 -2.57 -27.09 -21.01
C VAL A 242 -1.25 -27.24 -21.74
N ASN A 243 -0.41 -28.15 -21.24
CA ASN A 243 0.79 -28.63 -21.91
C ASN A 243 0.62 -30.10 -22.23
N ALA A 244 0.49 -30.41 -23.52
CA ALA A 244 0.35 -31.78 -24.02
C ALA A 244 1.46 -32.10 -25.02
N SER A 245 1.96 -33.31 -24.99
CA SER A 245 2.95 -33.80 -25.95
C SER A 245 2.44 -35.01 -26.70
N ILE A 246 2.60 -35.01 -28.01
CA ILE A 246 2.13 -36.06 -28.91
C ILE A 246 3.35 -36.71 -29.57
N LYS A 247 3.39 -38.05 -29.54
CA LYS A 247 4.49 -38.85 -30.07
C LYS A 247 3.98 -39.96 -31.00
N ASP A 248 4.88 -40.47 -31.84
CA ASP A 248 4.68 -41.62 -32.72
C ASP A 248 3.52 -41.41 -33.72
N PHE A 249 3.37 -40.16 -34.18
CA PHE A 249 2.46 -39.79 -35.25
C PHE A 249 2.96 -40.31 -36.61
N SER A 250 2.08 -41.00 -37.32
CA SER A 250 2.34 -41.76 -38.53
C SER A 250 1.26 -41.48 -39.59
N SER A 251 1.53 -41.91 -40.83
CA SER A 251 0.59 -41.74 -41.95
C SER A 251 -0.67 -42.63 -41.88
N LEU A 252 -0.73 -43.56 -40.92
CA LEU A 252 -1.89 -44.43 -40.70
C LEU A 252 -2.85 -43.83 -39.66
N ASP A 253 -2.39 -42.86 -38.88
CA ASP A 253 -3.18 -42.27 -37.80
C ASP A 253 -4.35 -41.46 -38.35
N SER A 254 -5.56 -41.86 -37.96
CA SER A 254 -6.82 -41.25 -38.44
C SER A 254 -7.64 -40.54 -37.36
N ALA A 255 -7.12 -40.50 -36.13
CA ALA A 255 -7.76 -39.84 -34.99
C ALA A 255 -8.02 -38.34 -35.21
N THR A 256 -8.94 -37.77 -34.44
CA THR A 256 -9.22 -36.32 -34.42
C THR A 256 -8.68 -35.69 -33.15
N LEU A 257 -7.83 -34.67 -33.30
CA LEU A 257 -7.31 -33.84 -32.22
C LEU A 257 -8.22 -32.62 -32.04
N ASP A 258 -8.63 -32.35 -30.81
CA ASP A 258 -9.47 -31.23 -30.40
C ASP A 258 -8.72 -30.40 -29.35
N ILE A 259 -8.54 -29.12 -29.65
CA ILE A 259 -7.92 -28.14 -28.77
C ILE A 259 -8.91 -27.00 -28.59
N GLY A 260 -9.54 -26.92 -27.42
CA GLY A 260 -10.45 -25.81 -27.09
C GLY A 260 -11.60 -25.60 -28.08
N GLY A 261 -12.05 -26.66 -28.78
CA GLY A 261 -13.12 -26.61 -29.77
C GLY A 261 -12.65 -26.54 -31.23
N ASP A 262 -11.36 -26.30 -31.48
CA ASP A 262 -10.77 -26.43 -32.82
C ASP A 262 -10.37 -27.88 -33.10
N THR A 263 -10.97 -28.47 -34.13
CA THR A 263 -10.75 -29.87 -34.51
C THR A 263 -9.78 -30.02 -35.68
N PHE A 264 -8.79 -30.88 -35.52
CA PHE A 264 -7.80 -31.27 -36.53
C PHE A 264 -7.93 -32.76 -36.82
N ASN A 265 -8.24 -33.10 -38.07
CA ASN A 265 -8.29 -34.50 -38.50
C ASN A 265 -6.87 -34.97 -38.85
N LEU A 266 -6.31 -35.91 -38.10
CA LEU A 266 -4.91 -36.33 -38.28
C LEU A 266 -4.65 -37.01 -39.63
N ALA A 267 -5.68 -37.63 -40.22
CA ALA A 267 -5.58 -38.27 -41.53
C ALA A 267 -5.14 -37.29 -42.65
N ASP A 268 -5.50 -36.01 -42.53
CA ASP A 268 -5.19 -34.99 -43.54
C ASP A 268 -3.70 -34.59 -43.56
N TYR A 269 -2.95 -34.96 -42.52
CA TYR A 269 -1.55 -34.57 -42.33
C TYR A 269 -0.54 -35.64 -42.74
N GLU A 270 -1.00 -36.85 -43.10
CA GLU A 270 -0.20 -37.96 -43.62
C GLU A 270 1.05 -38.28 -42.77
N GLY A 271 0.96 -38.13 -41.44
CA GLY A 271 2.05 -38.38 -40.48
C GLY A 271 3.09 -37.26 -40.35
N SER A 272 2.86 -36.08 -40.94
CA SER A 272 3.75 -34.93 -40.78
C SER A 272 3.40 -34.11 -39.54
N SER A 273 4.12 -34.34 -38.43
CA SER A 273 3.95 -33.56 -37.19
C SER A 273 4.28 -32.07 -37.38
N GLN A 274 5.14 -31.71 -38.33
CA GLN A 274 5.44 -30.31 -38.66
C GLN A 274 4.27 -29.58 -39.32
N LYS A 275 3.55 -30.22 -40.26
CA LYS A 275 2.37 -29.60 -40.88
C LYS A 275 1.24 -29.41 -39.86
N LEU A 276 1.04 -30.40 -38.99
CA LEU A 276 0.09 -30.32 -37.90
C LEU A 276 0.46 -29.17 -36.94
N ALA A 277 1.74 -29.05 -36.56
CA ALA A 277 2.22 -27.93 -35.73
C ALA A 277 1.98 -26.56 -36.39
N GLU A 278 2.24 -26.42 -37.69
CA GLU A 278 2.00 -25.18 -38.42
C GLU A 278 0.53 -24.76 -38.43
N ASP A 279 -0.39 -25.71 -38.59
CA ASP A 279 -1.83 -25.42 -38.59
C ASP A 279 -2.35 -25.14 -37.17
N ILE A 280 -1.83 -25.80 -36.15
CA ILE A 280 -2.12 -25.47 -34.74
C ILE A 280 -1.64 -24.04 -34.41
N VAL A 281 -0.46 -23.64 -34.91
CA VAL A 281 0.05 -22.27 -34.76
C VAL A 281 -0.83 -21.26 -35.49
N LYS A 282 -1.40 -21.61 -36.66
CA LYS A 282 -2.36 -20.75 -37.36
C LYS A 282 -3.69 -20.61 -36.63
N ALA A 283 -4.13 -21.65 -35.93
CA ALA A 283 -5.32 -21.60 -35.07
C ALA A 283 -5.11 -20.69 -33.83
N GLY A 284 -3.85 -20.37 -33.50
CA GLY A 284 -3.51 -19.41 -32.44
C GLY A 284 -2.93 -20.05 -31.19
N TYR A 285 -2.67 -21.36 -31.22
CA TYR A 285 -2.02 -22.09 -30.12
C TYR A 285 -0.51 -22.19 -30.33
N SER A 286 0.25 -22.46 -29.27
CA SER A 286 1.70 -22.66 -29.40
C SER A 286 1.99 -24.14 -29.65
N ALA A 287 2.59 -24.47 -30.79
CA ALA A 287 3.01 -25.83 -31.09
C ALA A 287 4.44 -25.85 -31.63
N SER A 288 5.24 -26.82 -31.19
CA SER A 288 6.59 -27.04 -31.70
C SER A 288 6.90 -28.53 -31.80
N VAL A 289 7.73 -28.89 -32.79
CA VAL A 289 8.19 -30.27 -32.97
C VAL A 289 9.66 -30.33 -32.60
N ASP A 290 10.02 -31.26 -31.72
CA ASP A 290 11.41 -31.46 -31.35
C ASP A 290 12.20 -32.24 -32.44
N GLY A 291 13.51 -32.31 -32.30
CA GLY A 291 14.37 -33.06 -33.23
C GLY A 291 14.12 -34.57 -33.25
N SER A 292 13.28 -35.09 -32.35
CA SER A 292 12.88 -36.50 -32.25
C SER A 292 11.49 -36.78 -32.82
N GLY A 293 10.78 -35.75 -33.31
CA GLY A 293 9.47 -35.86 -33.93
C GLY A 293 8.28 -35.74 -32.96
N VAL A 294 8.52 -35.45 -31.68
CA VAL A 294 7.48 -35.20 -30.67
C VAL A 294 6.91 -33.80 -30.87
N LEU A 295 5.59 -33.70 -30.95
CA LEU A 295 4.84 -32.46 -31.05
C LEU A 295 4.45 -32.00 -29.63
N SER A 296 5.01 -30.89 -29.17
CA SER A 296 4.61 -30.23 -27.93
C SER A 296 3.61 -29.12 -28.23
N ILE A 297 2.48 -29.14 -27.52
CA ILE A 297 1.36 -28.20 -27.65
C ILE A 297 1.20 -27.49 -26.31
N ARG A 298 1.20 -26.16 -26.34
CA ARG A 298 0.79 -25.28 -25.26
C ARG A 298 -0.41 -24.45 -25.72
N ALA A 299 -1.52 -24.57 -25.00
CA ALA A 299 -2.73 -23.80 -25.25
C ALA A 299 -3.20 -23.13 -23.95
N GLU A 300 -3.66 -21.89 -24.07
CA GLU A 300 -4.15 -21.07 -22.96
C GLU A 300 -5.64 -20.79 -23.17
N ASN A 301 -6.40 -20.65 -22.08
CA ASN A 301 -7.85 -20.40 -22.09
C ASN A 301 -8.65 -21.49 -22.82
N VAL A 302 -8.21 -22.74 -22.67
CA VAL A 302 -8.90 -23.94 -23.19
C VAL A 302 -9.18 -24.92 -22.06
N ASP A 303 -10.12 -25.84 -22.28
CA ASP A 303 -10.45 -26.90 -21.32
C ASP A 303 -9.42 -28.02 -21.29
N GLY A 304 -8.69 -28.21 -22.39
CA GLY A 304 -7.64 -29.21 -22.52
C GLY A 304 -7.37 -29.59 -23.97
N VAL A 305 -6.57 -30.64 -24.13
CA VAL A 305 -6.28 -31.29 -25.42
C VAL A 305 -6.88 -32.69 -25.40
N LYS A 306 -7.72 -32.99 -26.39
CA LYS A 306 -8.37 -34.30 -26.54
C LYS A 306 -7.99 -34.90 -27.88
N VAL A 307 -7.65 -36.19 -27.89
CA VAL A 307 -7.58 -36.98 -29.11
C VAL A 307 -8.64 -38.07 -29.05
N SER A 308 -9.46 -38.16 -30.08
CA SER A 308 -10.61 -39.07 -30.15
C SER A 308 -10.67 -39.80 -31.47
N GLY A 309 -11.41 -40.91 -31.52
CA GLY A 309 -11.61 -41.67 -32.76
C GLY A 309 -10.41 -42.52 -33.15
N TYR A 310 -9.71 -43.08 -32.16
CA TYR A 310 -8.62 -44.03 -32.39
C TYR A 310 -9.10 -45.29 -33.10
N ASP A 311 -8.39 -45.71 -34.15
CA ASP A 311 -8.54 -47.00 -34.83
C ASP A 311 -7.43 -47.99 -34.39
N ALA A 312 -7.60 -49.27 -34.70
CA ALA A 312 -6.68 -50.35 -34.35
C ALA A 312 -5.27 -50.20 -34.98
N ASP A 313 -5.14 -49.41 -36.04
CA ASP A 313 -3.89 -49.13 -36.75
C ASP A 313 -3.18 -47.85 -36.27
N ASP A 314 -3.82 -47.07 -35.38
CA ASP A 314 -3.25 -45.82 -34.86
C ASP A 314 -2.12 -46.10 -33.86
N THR A 315 -0.98 -45.41 -34.01
CA THR A 315 0.18 -45.50 -33.12
C THR A 315 0.38 -44.26 -32.26
N LEU A 316 -0.44 -43.24 -32.44
CA LEU A 316 -0.36 -41.96 -31.74
C LEU A 316 -0.42 -42.11 -30.22
N GLN A 317 0.54 -41.48 -29.53
CA GLN A 317 0.55 -41.41 -28.07
C GLN A 317 0.43 -39.97 -27.62
N ILE A 318 -0.31 -39.74 -26.53
CA ILE A 318 -0.43 -38.43 -25.89
C ILE A 318 0.12 -38.51 -24.46
N ALA A 319 0.83 -37.48 -24.04
CA ALA A 319 1.37 -37.29 -22.71
C ALA A 319 0.94 -35.95 -22.15
N GLY A 320 0.74 -35.92 -20.83
CA GLY A 320 0.61 -34.69 -20.07
C GLY A 320 1.98 -34.15 -19.61
N PRO A 321 1.98 -33.26 -18.62
CA PRO A 321 3.19 -32.63 -18.09
C PRO A 321 4.22 -33.60 -17.47
N ASP A 322 3.82 -34.80 -17.07
CA ASP A 322 4.68 -35.84 -16.48
C ASP A 322 5.57 -36.56 -17.51
N GLY A 323 5.26 -36.41 -18.80
CA GLY A 323 5.95 -37.08 -19.90
C GLY A 323 5.62 -38.57 -20.04
N SER A 324 4.57 -39.08 -19.40
CA SER A 324 4.09 -40.45 -19.59
C SER A 324 3.21 -40.54 -20.82
N TYR A 325 3.77 -41.10 -21.90
CA TYR A 325 3.03 -41.30 -23.14
C TYR A 325 2.09 -42.48 -23.02
N ASN A 326 0.80 -42.20 -23.17
CA ASN A 326 -0.25 -43.21 -23.18
C ASN A 326 -0.86 -43.31 -24.58
N GLN A 327 -1.06 -44.54 -25.04
CA GLN A 327 -1.77 -44.84 -26.29
C GLN A 327 -3.21 -45.25 -25.94
N PRO A 328 -4.21 -44.50 -26.38
CA PRO A 328 -5.60 -44.92 -26.29
C PRO A 328 -5.89 -46.21 -27.04
N ALA A 329 -6.73 -47.07 -26.45
CA ALA A 329 -7.22 -48.24 -27.16
C ALA A 329 -8.28 -47.85 -28.21
N ASP A 330 -8.62 -48.79 -29.11
CA ASP A 330 -9.67 -48.60 -30.12
C ASP A 330 -10.95 -48.04 -29.50
N THR A 331 -11.50 -47.00 -30.12
CA THR A 331 -12.71 -46.28 -29.69
C THR A 331 -12.58 -45.47 -28.39
N GLU A 332 -11.41 -45.44 -27.75
CA GLU A 332 -11.14 -44.60 -26.58
C GLU A 332 -10.66 -43.20 -26.98
N SER A 333 -10.62 -42.30 -26.01
CA SER A 333 -10.05 -40.96 -26.18
C SER A 333 -8.93 -40.72 -25.18
N GLY A 334 -7.86 -40.09 -25.63
CA GLY A 334 -6.79 -39.59 -24.78
C GLY A 334 -7.05 -38.13 -24.46
N VAL A 335 -7.21 -37.79 -23.18
CA VAL A 335 -7.50 -36.41 -22.74
C VAL A 335 -6.41 -35.94 -21.80
N VAL A 336 -5.85 -34.76 -22.08
CA VAL A 336 -5.00 -33.99 -21.18
C VAL A 336 -5.79 -32.76 -20.79
N ASN A 337 -6.19 -32.67 -19.51
CA ASN A 337 -6.99 -31.55 -19.02
C ASN A 337 -6.11 -30.33 -18.78
N ALA A 338 -6.68 -29.14 -18.99
CA ALA A 338 -6.01 -27.91 -18.62
C ALA A 338 -5.85 -27.81 -17.10
N LYS A 339 -4.76 -27.18 -16.70
CA LYS A 339 -4.51 -26.76 -15.33
C LYS A 339 -5.15 -25.40 -15.12
N LEU A 340 -5.81 -25.21 -13.97
CA LEU A 340 -6.28 -23.92 -13.52
C LEU A 340 -5.18 -23.26 -12.67
N THR A 341 -4.81 -22.04 -13.02
CA THR A 341 -3.86 -21.23 -12.28
C THR A 341 -4.59 -19.97 -11.80
N LEU A 342 -4.55 -19.73 -10.50
CA LEU A 342 -5.03 -18.48 -9.93
C LEU A 342 -3.82 -17.61 -9.65
N GLU A 343 -3.88 -16.35 -10.07
CA GLU A 343 -2.83 -15.37 -9.86
C GLU A 343 -3.37 -14.10 -9.21
N ALA A 344 -2.58 -13.49 -8.34
CA ALA A 344 -2.95 -12.24 -7.67
C ALA A 344 -1.71 -11.41 -7.32
N LYS A 345 -1.94 -10.09 -7.19
CA LYS A 345 -0.90 -9.15 -6.74
C LYS A 345 -0.54 -9.32 -5.27
N ASP A 346 -1.43 -9.86 -4.43
CA ASP A 346 -1.18 -10.07 -3.00
C ASP A 346 -1.60 -11.48 -2.60
N ASP A 347 -1.20 -11.88 -1.38
CA ASP A 347 -1.63 -13.14 -0.80
C ASP A 347 -3.17 -13.25 -0.79
N PHE A 348 -3.65 -14.42 -1.17
CA PHE A 348 -5.08 -14.71 -1.30
C PHE A 348 -5.36 -16.10 -0.75
N THR A 349 -6.59 -16.29 -0.30
CA THR A 349 -7.05 -17.59 0.18
C THR A 349 -8.25 -18.06 -0.60
N VAL A 350 -8.31 -19.36 -0.83
CA VAL A 350 -9.44 -20.04 -1.42
C VAL A 350 -9.91 -21.08 -0.42
N SER A 351 -11.16 -20.96 0.01
CA SER A 351 -11.81 -21.96 0.85
C SER A 351 -12.99 -22.56 0.11
N THR A 352 -13.27 -23.82 0.41
CA THR A 352 -14.44 -24.51 -0.12
C THR A 352 -15.30 -24.97 1.07
N ASP A 353 -16.61 -25.02 0.89
CA ASP A 353 -17.54 -25.47 1.93
C ASP A 353 -17.60 -27.03 2.03
N GLY A 354 -16.84 -27.74 1.21
CA GLY A 354 -16.73 -29.21 1.14
C GLY A 354 -15.33 -29.77 1.49
N THR A 355 -15.04 -31.02 1.10
CA THR A 355 -13.68 -31.59 1.21
C THR A 355 -12.74 -30.79 0.30
N ALA A 356 -11.99 -29.86 0.88
CA ALA A 356 -11.18 -28.84 0.21
C ALA A 356 -10.01 -29.33 -0.67
N GLY A 357 -9.96 -30.62 -1.01
CA GLY A 357 -8.85 -31.25 -1.72
C GLY A 357 -9.08 -31.55 -3.20
N GLU A 358 -10.29 -31.42 -3.75
CA GLU A 358 -10.60 -31.97 -5.08
C GLU A 358 -10.31 -31.00 -6.23
N VAL A 359 -10.61 -29.70 -6.07
CA VAL A 359 -10.44 -28.70 -7.15
C VAL A 359 -9.10 -27.96 -7.06
N PHE A 360 -8.75 -27.35 -5.92
CA PHE A 360 -7.57 -26.47 -5.83
C PHE A 360 -6.33 -27.10 -5.19
N GLY A 361 -6.46 -28.22 -4.46
CA GLY A 361 -5.35 -28.92 -3.80
C GLY A 361 -4.66 -28.18 -2.64
N ALA A 362 -4.73 -26.85 -2.59
CA ALA A 362 -4.27 -25.99 -1.50
C ALA A 362 -5.23 -24.81 -1.27
N THR A 363 -5.15 -24.20 -0.08
CA THR A 363 -6.10 -23.17 0.39
C THR A 363 -5.58 -21.74 0.33
N SER A 364 -4.33 -21.53 -0.12
CA SER A 364 -3.69 -20.22 -0.23
C SER A 364 -2.68 -20.19 -1.36
N GLY A 365 -2.49 -19.02 -1.96
CA GLY A 365 -1.45 -18.79 -2.96
C GLY A 365 -0.05 -18.93 -2.37
N SER A 366 0.90 -19.39 -3.19
CA SER A 366 2.33 -19.33 -2.90
C SER A 366 2.95 -18.18 -3.67
N LEU A 367 3.90 -17.48 -3.07
CA LEU A 367 4.64 -16.43 -3.76
C LEU A 367 5.63 -17.06 -4.75
N ASN A 368 5.49 -16.73 -6.04
CA ASN A 368 6.53 -16.88 -7.04
C ASN A 368 7.27 -15.55 -7.13
N SER A 369 8.48 -15.49 -6.57
CA SER A 369 9.19 -14.24 -6.35
C SER A 369 9.93 -13.75 -7.59
N VAL A 370 10.18 -12.45 -7.67
CA VAL A 370 11.05 -11.87 -8.70
C VAL A 370 12.46 -12.46 -8.64
N GLY A 371 12.92 -12.89 -7.45
CA GLY A 371 14.21 -13.54 -7.24
C GLY A 371 14.32 -14.93 -7.88
N ASP A 372 13.20 -15.63 -8.06
CA ASP A 372 13.17 -16.99 -8.62
C ASP A 372 13.02 -17.02 -10.15
N ILE A 373 12.91 -15.84 -10.79
CA ILE A 373 12.75 -15.73 -12.25
C ILE A 373 13.96 -16.34 -12.97
N ASP A 374 13.66 -17.25 -13.90
CA ASP A 374 14.63 -17.88 -14.80
C ASP A 374 14.15 -17.85 -16.26
N ILE A 375 14.66 -16.89 -17.02
CA ILE A 375 14.34 -16.69 -18.45
C ILE A 375 15.19 -17.56 -19.39
N SER A 376 16.03 -18.45 -18.85
CA SER A 376 16.85 -19.35 -19.68
C SER A 376 16.09 -20.58 -20.17
N LYS A 377 14.93 -20.88 -19.58
CA LYS A 377 14.09 -22.04 -19.94
C LYS A 377 13.14 -21.72 -21.09
N SER A 378 12.65 -22.76 -21.76
CA SER A 378 11.55 -22.62 -22.73
C SER A 378 10.28 -22.23 -21.99
N GLY A 379 9.62 -21.14 -22.39
CA GLY A 379 8.44 -20.57 -21.69
C GLY A 379 8.77 -19.72 -20.45
N GLY A 380 10.01 -19.76 -19.96
CA GLY A 380 10.40 -19.05 -18.73
C GLY A 380 10.31 -17.52 -18.83
N GLY A 381 10.42 -16.94 -20.02
CA GLY A 381 10.19 -15.51 -20.22
C GLY A 381 8.70 -15.13 -20.14
N GLN A 382 7.78 -16.01 -20.53
CA GLN A 382 6.34 -15.77 -20.36
C GLN A 382 5.95 -15.80 -18.88
N ASP A 383 6.46 -16.79 -18.14
CA ASP A 383 6.26 -16.88 -16.68
C ASP A 383 6.88 -15.65 -15.96
N ALA A 384 8.07 -15.23 -16.40
CA ALA A 384 8.72 -14.03 -15.88
C ALA A 384 7.88 -12.77 -16.09
N LEU A 385 7.18 -12.64 -17.22
CA LEU A 385 6.31 -11.50 -17.48
C LEU A 385 5.14 -11.44 -16.50
N ALA A 386 4.50 -12.58 -16.20
CA ALA A 386 3.44 -12.64 -15.20
C ALA A 386 3.97 -12.21 -13.81
N VAL A 387 5.14 -12.71 -13.39
CA VAL A 387 5.77 -12.33 -12.12
C VAL A 387 6.13 -10.84 -12.07
N ILE A 388 6.73 -10.31 -13.13
CA ILE A 388 7.18 -8.91 -13.19
C ILE A 388 5.99 -7.94 -13.24
N ASP A 389 4.95 -8.25 -14.02
CA ASP A 389 3.78 -7.37 -14.14
C ASP A 389 3.03 -7.26 -12.80
N GLN A 390 2.93 -8.36 -12.04
CA GLN A 390 2.37 -8.33 -10.68
C GLN A 390 3.28 -7.61 -9.68
N ALA A 391 4.61 -7.78 -9.78
CA ALA A 391 5.56 -7.05 -8.95
C ALA A 391 5.50 -5.52 -9.20
N ILE A 392 5.33 -5.10 -10.45
CA ILE A 392 5.11 -3.68 -10.80
C ILE A 392 3.80 -3.19 -10.16
N ALA A 393 2.72 -3.97 -10.28
CA ALA A 393 1.44 -3.60 -9.67
C ALA A 393 1.52 -3.47 -8.14
N GLN A 394 2.29 -4.34 -7.45
CA GLN A 394 2.56 -4.23 -6.01
C GLN A 394 3.28 -2.92 -5.66
N ILE A 395 4.34 -2.58 -6.39
CA ILE A 395 5.09 -1.33 -6.18
C ILE A 395 4.21 -0.11 -6.45
N ASP A 396 3.44 -0.11 -7.54
CA ASP A 396 2.54 0.99 -7.89
C ASP A 396 1.44 1.18 -6.83
N SER A 397 0.90 0.10 -6.27
CA SER A 397 -0.04 0.17 -5.14
C SER A 397 0.60 0.85 -3.93
N GLN A 398 1.83 0.47 -3.56
CA GLN A 398 2.53 1.09 -2.44
C GLN A 398 2.87 2.56 -2.69
N ARG A 399 3.24 2.93 -3.93
CA ARG A 399 3.44 4.33 -4.32
C ARG A 399 2.15 5.13 -4.25
N ALA A 400 1.01 4.55 -4.66
CA ALA A 400 -0.29 5.18 -4.55
C ALA A 400 -0.66 5.45 -3.08
N ASP A 401 -0.42 4.49 -2.18
CA ASP A 401 -0.64 4.64 -0.74
C ASP A 401 0.26 5.72 -0.12
N LEU A 402 1.54 5.76 -0.51
CA LEU A 402 2.47 6.82 -0.09
C LEU A 402 2.03 8.20 -0.61
N GLY A 403 1.58 8.31 -1.86
CA GLY A 403 1.03 9.55 -2.41
C GLY A 403 -0.24 10.00 -1.68
N ALA A 404 -1.15 9.06 -1.36
CA ALA A 404 -2.37 9.34 -0.60
C ALA A 404 -2.05 9.83 0.83
N THR A 405 -1.11 9.18 1.51
CA THR A 405 -0.67 9.59 2.85
C THR A 405 0.05 10.94 2.83
N GLN A 406 0.90 11.23 1.84
CA GLN A 406 1.50 12.56 1.64
C GLN A 406 0.42 13.66 1.51
N ASN A 407 -0.61 13.43 0.68
CA ASN A 407 -1.73 14.35 0.52
C ASN A 407 -2.48 14.57 1.85
N ARG A 408 -2.68 13.50 2.63
CA ARG A 408 -3.31 13.56 3.96
C ARG A 408 -2.46 14.36 4.95
N PHE A 409 -1.13 14.18 4.96
CA PHE A 409 -0.23 14.98 5.80
C PHE A 409 -0.27 16.45 5.42
N GLN A 410 -0.21 16.79 4.13
CA GLN A 410 -0.29 18.18 3.67
C GLN A 410 -1.61 18.84 4.05
N ALA A 411 -2.74 18.14 3.90
CA ALA A 411 -4.05 18.64 4.33
C ALA A 411 -4.09 18.87 5.86
N THR A 412 -3.51 17.93 6.62
CA THR A 412 -3.41 18.01 8.07
C THR A 412 -2.57 19.21 8.51
N ILE A 413 -1.40 19.44 7.90
CA ILE A 413 -0.52 20.58 8.18
C ILE A 413 -1.25 21.91 7.93
N ARG A 414 -1.96 22.03 6.80
CA ARG A 414 -2.75 23.25 6.50
C ARG A 414 -3.82 23.50 7.56
N ASN A 415 -4.55 22.46 7.97
CA ASN A 415 -5.57 22.58 9.01
C ASN A 415 -4.95 22.96 10.37
N GLN A 416 -3.88 22.28 10.77
CA GLN A 416 -3.21 22.53 12.06
C GLN A 416 -2.59 23.91 12.13
N SER A 417 -2.01 24.41 11.03
CA SER A 417 -1.48 25.77 10.95
C SER A 417 -2.60 26.81 11.14
N ASN A 418 -3.76 26.61 10.51
CA ASN A 418 -4.93 27.47 10.71
C ASN A 418 -5.44 27.43 12.17
N ILE A 419 -5.47 26.24 12.79
CA ILE A 419 -5.87 26.10 14.19
C ILE A 419 -4.86 26.81 15.09
N ALA A 420 -3.55 26.62 14.88
CA ALA A 420 -2.50 27.26 15.65
C ALA A 420 -2.61 28.79 15.58
N GLU A 421 -2.82 29.36 14.39
CA GLU A 421 -3.02 30.80 14.20
C GLU A 421 -4.26 31.32 14.95
N ASN A 422 -5.39 30.63 14.87
CA ASN A 422 -6.61 31.00 15.59
C ASN A 422 -6.43 30.92 17.11
N LEU A 423 -5.73 29.89 17.62
CA LEU A 423 -5.41 29.75 19.03
C LEU A 423 -4.42 30.82 19.50
N GLU A 424 -3.47 31.21 18.65
CA GLU A 424 -2.53 32.30 18.92
C GLU A 424 -3.25 33.64 19.01
N GLY A 425 -4.18 33.92 18.08
CA GLY A 425 -5.07 35.09 18.17
C GLY A 425 -5.97 35.08 19.42
N ALA A 426 -6.48 33.90 19.81
CA ALA A 426 -7.27 33.75 21.05
C ALA A 426 -6.42 33.98 22.30
N LYS A 427 -5.19 33.46 22.32
CA LYS A 427 -4.22 33.66 23.41
C LYS A 427 -3.82 35.13 23.52
N SER A 428 -3.55 35.80 22.40
CA SER A 428 -3.20 37.22 22.36
C SER A 428 -4.28 38.09 23.02
N ARG A 429 -5.56 37.88 22.69
CA ARG A 429 -6.69 38.57 23.34
C ARG A 429 -6.79 38.37 24.87
N ILE A 430 -6.24 37.26 25.37
CA ILE A 430 -6.26 36.94 26.81
C ILE A 430 -5.03 37.50 27.51
N LYS A 431 -3.84 37.33 26.92
CA LYS A 431 -2.57 37.58 27.61
C LYS A 431 -1.97 38.94 27.27
N ASP A 432 -2.12 39.43 26.05
CA ASP A 432 -1.38 40.61 25.58
C ASP A 432 -2.02 41.91 26.11
N ALA A 433 -1.19 42.93 26.31
CA ALA A 433 -1.63 44.25 26.75
C ALA A 433 -1.96 45.14 25.54
N ASP A 434 -3.05 45.91 25.66
CA ASP A 434 -3.32 47.02 24.76
C ASP A 434 -2.46 48.23 25.18
N PHE A 435 -1.44 48.53 24.40
CA PHE A 435 -0.52 49.64 24.66
C PHE A 435 -1.22 51.00 24.75
N ALA A 436 -2.28 51.23 23.95
CA ALA A 436 -3.00 52.51 24.00
C ALA A 436 -3.74 52.68 25.33
N ALA A 437 -4.37 51.62 25.82
CA ALA A 437 -5.04 51.63 27.11
C ALA A 437 -4.04 51.72 28.27
N GLU A 438 -2.92 51.00 28.20
CA GLU A 438 -1.96 50.95 29.31
C GLU A 438 -1.11 52.22 29.42
N THR A 439 -0.76 52.85 28.30
CA THR A 439 -0.14 54.19 28.30
C THR A 439 -1.06 55.24 28.92
N ALA A 440 -2.37 55.23 28.61
CA ALA A 440 -3.32 56.15 29.23
C ALA A 440 -3.42 55.96 30.76
N LYS A 441 -3.44 54.70 31.23
CA LYS A 441 -3.41 54.39 32.68
C LYS A 441 -2.10 54.82 33.32
N LEU A 442 -0.97 54.62 32.66
CA LEU A 442 0.35 55.04 33.14
C LEU A 442 0.39 56.55 33.33
N THR A 443 -0.03 57.32 32.31
CA THR A 443 -0.09 58.78 32.38
C THR A 443 -1.06 59.25 33.47
N GLN A 444 -2.23 58.62 33.61
CA GLN A 444 -3.16 58.93 34.70
C GLN A 444 -2.55 58.66 36.08
N ALA A 445 -1.87 57.53 36.26
CA ALA A 445 -1.23 57.18 37.52
C ALA A 445 -0.09 58.15 37.87
N GLN A 446 0.72 58.57 36.90
CA GLN A 446 1.76 59.59 37.06
C GLN A 446 1.17 60.94 37.50
N ILE A 447 0.09 61.39 36.86
CA ILE A 447 -0.61 62.64 37.22
C ILE A 447 -1.19 62.55 38.64
N LEU A 448 -1.83 61.42 38.99
CA LEU A 448 -2.38 61.18 40.32
C LEU A 448 -1.30 61.13 41.41
N GLN A 449 -0.13 60.57 41.10
CA GLN A 449 1.00 60.52 42.03
C GLN A 449 1.51 61.94 42.32
N GLN A 450 1.69 62.77 41.29
CA GLN A 450 2.08 64.19 41.44
C GLN A 450 1.02 65.01 42.22
N ALA A 451 -0.26 64.79 41.92
CA ALA A 451 -1.36 65.42 42.65
C ALA A 451 -1.45 64.96 44.12
N SER A 452 -1.21 63.68 44.39
CA SER A 452 -1.23 63.13 45.76
C SER A 452 -0.05 63.63 46.59
N GLN A 453 1.13 63.83 45.99
CA GLN A 453 2.29 64.43 46.66
C GLN A 453 2.01 65.89 47.05
N THR A 454 1.40 66.67 46.16
CA THR A 454 1.04 68.07 46.44
C THR A 454 -0.07 68.18 47.51
N ILE A 455 -1.09 67.32 47.45
CA ILE A 455 -2.16 67.26 48.47
C ILE A 455 -1.61 66.79 49.82
N LEU A 456 -0.70 65.81 49.85
CA LEU A 456 -0.04 65.37 51.07
C LEU A 456 0.78 66.50 51.70
N ALA A 457 1.53 67.25 50.88
CA ALA A 457 2.27 68.42 51.34
C ALA A 457 1.35 69.48 51.95
N GLN A 458 0.21 69.78 51.31
CA GLN A 458 -0.81 70.71 51.84
C GLN A 458 -1.51 70.17 53.10
N ALA A 459 -1.85 68.88 53.15
CA ALA A 459 -2.50 68.24 54.28
C ALA A 459 -1.60 68.24 55.53
N ASN A 460 -0.28 68.13 55.35
CA ASN A 460 0.71 68.24 56.41
C ASN A 460 0.89 69.67 56.95
N GLN A 461 0.49 70.70 56.21
CA GLN A 461 0.52 72.10 56.66
C GLN A 461 -0.74 72.50 57.44
N ARG A 462 -1.88 71.81 57.30
CA ARG A 462 -3.13 72.13 58.01
C ARG A 462 -3.01 72.21 59.56
N PRO A 463 -2.24 71.34 60.25
CA PRO A 463 -2.05 71.45 61.70
C PRO A 463 -1.32 72.73 62.13
N GLN A 464 -0.51 73.34 61.26
CA GLN A 464 0.17 74.62 61.56
C GLN A 464 -0.82 75.78 61.66
N ALA A 465 -1.96 75.72 60.97
CA ALA A 465 -3.04 76.69 61.13
C ALA A 465 -3.72 76.61 62.52
N ALA A 466 -3.63 75.46 63.21
CA ALA A 466 -4.12 75.32 64.57
C ALA A 466 -3.20 76.02 65.60
N LEU A 467 -1.88 76.03 65.35
CA LEU A 467 -0.90 76.79 66.14
C LEU A 467 -1.13 78.31 66.05
N GLN A 468 -1.65 78.81 64.92
CA GLN A 468 -2.01 80.22 64.75
C GLN A 468 -3.26 80.64 65.55
N LEU A 469 -4.08 79.69 66.02
CA LEU A 469 -5.25 79.92 66.86
C LEU A 469 -4.95 79.81 68.37
N LEU A 470 -3.78 79.28 68.73
CA LEU A 470 -3.30 79.11 70.11
C LEU A 470 -2.20 80.14 70.48
N GLY A 471 -1.85 81.04 69.56
CA GLY A 471 -0.91 82.13 69.75
C GLY A 471 -1.57 83.39 70.31
#